data_AF-A0A1C0YMN8-F1
#
_entry.id   AF-A0A1C0YMN8-F1
#
_cell.length_a   1.000
_cell.length_b   1.000
_cell.length_c   1.000
_cell.angle_alpha   90.00
_cell.angle_beta   90.00
_cell.angle_gamma   90.00
#
_symmetry.space_group_name_H-M   'P 1'
#
loop_
_entity.id
_entity.type
_entity.pdbx_description
1 polymer ?
#
loop_
_entity_poly.entity_id
_entity_poly.type
_entity_poly.pdbx_seq_one_letter_code
_entity_poly.pdbx_strand_id
1 'polypeptide(L)' 'MHAIAQAVETLAIAHERSPISPHITVSIGGFYGQASHVDCLDYFYKSADHALYAVKQSGRNHFQIHDHEQAMTQTLEK' A
#
# COMPACT_ATOMS: atom_id res chain seq x y z
N MET A 1 -15.48 -0.42 -12.65
CA MET A 1 -15.00 -0.15 -11.27
C MET A 1 -13.61 0.41 -11.39
N HIS A 2 -13.38 1.69 -11.06
CA HIS A 2 -12.05 2.29 -11.11
C HIS A 2 -11.36 2.09 -9.77
N ALA A 3 -10.11 1.65 -9.78
CA ALA A 3 -9.29 1.67 -8.58
C ALA A 3 -9.07 3.14 -8.14
N ILE A 4 -8.85 3.37 -6.84
CA ILE A 4 -8.62 4.73 -6.30
C ILE A 4 -7.50 5.45 -7.06
N ALA A 5 -6.41 4.74 -7.42
CA ALA A 5 -5.31 5.32 -8.19
C ALA A 5 -5.77 5.91 -9.55
N GLN A 6 -6.62 5.18 -10.28
CA GLN A 6 -7.17 5.65 -11.56
C GLN A 6 -8.12 6.83 -11.37
N ALA A 7 -8.94 6.80 -10.32
CA ALA A 7 -9.86 7.89 -10.01
C ALA A 7 -9.09 9.19 -9.73
N VAL A 8 -7.97 9.12 -9.00
CA VAL A 8 -7.09 10.27 -8.75
C VAL A 8 -6.42 10.75 -10.03
N GLU A 9 -5.85 9.85 -10.82
CA GLU A 9 -5.19 10.21 -12.08
C GLU A 9 -6.15 10.92 -13.07
N THR A 10 -7.40 10.47 -13.13
CA THR A 10 -8.44 11.05 -14.00
C THR A 10 -8.80 12.49 -13.63
N LEU A 11 -8.50 12.95 -12.41
CA LEU A 11 -8.71 14.35 -12.04
C LEU A 11 -7.79 15.31 -12.80
N ALA A 12 -6.70 14.81 -13.41
CA ALA A 12 -5.76 15.58 -14.22
C ALA A 12 -5.25 16.86 -13.52
N ILE A 13 -5.06 16.78 -12.20
CA ILE A 13 -4.54 17.91 -11.41
C ILE A 13 -3.09 18.13 -11.81
N ALA A 14 -2.79 19.31 -12.37
CA ALA A 14 -1.46 19.65 -12.84
C ALA A 14 -0.41 19.53 -11.72
N HIS A 15 0.71 18.89 -12.05
CA HIS A 15 1.86 18.73 -11.16
C HIS A 15 3.08 19.42 -11.78
N GLU A 16 2.95 20.72 -12.03
CA GLU A 16 3.83 21.54 -12.88
C GLU A 16 5.33 21.48 -12.56
N ARG A 17 5.69 21.16 -11.31
CA ARG A 17 7.08 21.13 -10.84
C ARG A 17 7.62 19.71 -10.64
N SER A 18 6.86 18.69 -11.03
CA SER A 18 7.28 17.31 -10.86
C SER A 18 8.20 16.86 -11.98
N PRO A 19 9.33 16.22 -11.65
CA PRO A 19 10.14 15.54 -12.65
C PRO A 19 9.57 14.16 -13.03
N ILE A 20 8.49 13.69 -12.40
CA ILE A 20 8.01 12.30 -12.51
C ILE A 20 6.78 12.18 -13.41
N SER A 21 5.80 13.08 -13.27
CA SER A 21 4.53 13.04 -14.00
C SER A 21 3.94 14.44 -14.15
N PRO A 22 3.30 14.76 -15.30
CA PRO A 22 2.63 16.06 -15.50
C PRO A 22 1.39 16.25 -14.62
N HIS A 23 0.82 15.16 -14.10
CA HIS A 23 -0.36 15.19 -13.22
C HIS A 23 -0.09 14.49 -11.89
N ILE A 24 -0.84 14.88 -10.86
CA ILE A 24 -0.82 14.23 -9.55
C ILE A 24 -1.31 12.79 -9.67
N THR A 25 -0.55 11.87 -9.09
CA THR A 25 -0.87 10.44 -8.99
C THR A 25 -0.64 9.97 -7.56
N VAL A 26 -1.13 8.76 -7.25
CA VAL A 26 -0.93 8.14 -5.93
C VAL A 26 -0.31 6.76 -6.07
N SER A 27 0.51 6.40 -5.09
CA SER A 27 1.02 5.04 -4.89
C SER A 27 0.33 4.46 -3.68
N ILE A 28 -0.24 3.26 -3.79
CA ILE A 28 -1.08 2.68 -2.74
C ILE A 28 -0.52 1.31 -2.35
N GLY A 29 -0.14 1.16 -1.09
CA GLY A 29 0.15 -0.15 -0.48
C GLY A 29 -0.98 -0.55 0.45
N GLY A 30 -1.36 -1.81 0.39
CA GLY A 30 -2.36 -2.36 1.30
C GLY A 30 -2.00 -3.76 1.76
N PHE A 31 -2.62 -4.15 2.86
CA PHE A 31 -2.50 -5.49 3.41
C PHE A 31 -3.86 -5.94 3.92
N TYR A 32 -4.20 -7.21 3.72
CA TYR A 32 -5.37 -7.82 4.35
C TYR A 32 -5.05 -9.21 4.89
N GLY A 33 -5.75 -9.59 5.94
CA GLY A 33 -5.59 -10.88 6.60
C GLY A 33 -6.47 -10.99 7.83
N GLN A 34 -6.47 -12.17 8.45
CA GLN A 34 -7.17 -12.38 9.71
C GLN A 34 -6.29 -11.95 10.89
N ALA A 35 -6.78 -11.00 11.67
CA ALA A 35 -6.14 -10.60 12.92
C ALA A 35 -6.56 -11.56 14.03
N SER A 36 -5.60 -12.27 14.63
CA SER A 36 -5.86 -13.12 15.80
C SER A 36 -5.87 -12.32 17.09
N HIS A 37 -5.06 -11.27 17.18
CA HIS A 37 -4.90 -10.39 18.35
C HIS A 37 -4.61 -8.96 17.91
N VAL A 38 -4.91 -7.96 18.74
CA VAL A 38 -4.66 -6.54 18.43
C VAL A 38 -3.17 -6.26 18.15
N ASP A 39 -2.27 -6.97 18.83
CA ASP A 39 -0.82 -6.81 18.65
C ASP A 39 -0.32 -7.18 17.24
N CYS A 40 -1.11 -7.92 16.45
CA CYS A 40 -0.77 -8.20 15.06
C CYS A 40 -1.00 -7.00 14.13
N LEU A 41 -1.67 -5.93 14.57
CA LEU A 41 -1.91 -4.74 13.74
C LEU A 41 -0.62 -4.05 13.32
N ASP A 42 0.42 -4.08 14.17
CA ASP A 42 1.76 -3.60 13.81
C ASP A 42 2.32 -4.32 12.58
N TYR A 43 2.07 -5.62 12.46
CA TYR A 43 2.45 -6.40 11.29
C TYR A 43 1.63 -6.01 10.05
N PHE A 44 0.33 -5.72 10.21
CA PHE A 44 -0.53 -5.27 9.12
C PHE A 44 -0.05 -3.92 8.56
N TYR A 45 0.27 -2.97 9.43
CA TYR A 45 0.79 -1.67 9.02
C TYR A 45 2.14 -1.79 8.33
N LYS A 46 3.08 -2.56 8.90
CA LYS A 46 4.39 -2.79 8.28
C LYS A 46 4.28 -3.46 6.92
N SER A 47 3.38 -4.43 6.78
CA SER A 47 3.15 -5.11 5.50
C SER A 47 2.52 -4.19 4.45
N ALA A 48 1.56 -3.34 4.85
CA ALA A 48 0.99 -2.33 3.97
C ALA A 48 2.06 -1.30 3.52
N ASP A 49 2.93 -0.86 4.43
CA ASP A 49 4.05 0.03 4.13
C ASP A 49 5.07 -0.62 3.19
N HIS A 50 5.36 -1.91 3.37
CA HIS A 50 6.22 -2.67 2.46
C HIS A 50 5.62 -2.71 1.04
N ALA A 51 4.32 -2.99 0.92
CA ALA A 51 3.62 -2.94 -0.37
C ALA A 51 3.67 -1.53 -0.98
N LEU A 52 3.50 -0.48 -0.17
CA LEU A 52 3.60 0.92 -0.62
C LEU A 52 5.00 1.26 -1.14
N TYR A 53 6.05 0.80 -0.45
CA TYR A 53 7.42 1.02 -0.89
C TYR A 53 7.74 0.29 -2.18
N ALA A 54 7.26 -0.95 -2.35
CA ALA A 54 7.41 -1.71 -3.59
C ALA A 54 6.75 -0.99 -4.78
N VAL A 55 5.58 -0.39 -4.60
CA VAL A 55 4.93 0.46 -5.61
C VAL A 55 5.79 1.66 -5.97
N LYS A 56 6.30 2.38 -4.95
CA LYS A 56 7.14 3.57 -5.17
C LYS A 56 8.42 3.24 -5.94
N GLN A 57 9.00 2.05 -5.73
CA GLN A 57 10.23 1.60 -6.39
C GLN A 57 9.97 1.02 -7.80
N SER A 58 8.78 0.51 -8.07
CA SER A 58 8.41 -0.09 -9.37
C SER A 58 7.80 0.89 -10.38
N GLY A 59 7.91 2.20 -10.13
CA GLY A 59 7.47 3.23 -11.07
C GLY A 59 6.27 4.07 -10.62
N ARG A 60 5.74 3.84 -9.41
CA ARG A 60 4.62 4.62 -8.82
C ARG A 60 3.32 4.46 -9.63
N ASN A 61 2.34 5.34 -9.41
CA ASN A 61 1.02 5.38 -10.06
C ASN A 61 0.31 4.02 -10.21
N HIS A 62 0.40 3.16 -9.19
CA HIS A 62 -0.33 1.91 -9.15
C HIS A 62 -0.57 1.50 -7.70
N PHE A 63 -1.08 0.29 -7.50
CA PHE A 63 -1.30 -0.27 -6.18
C PHE A 63 -0.76 -1.69 -6.08
N GLN A 64 -0.37 -2.06 -4.86
CA GLN A 64 -0.03 -3.43 -4.50
C GLN A 64 -0.71 -3.77 -3.18
N ILE A 65 -1.37 -4.93 -3.15
CA ILE A 65 -1.98 -5.47 -1.95
C ILE A 65 -1.26 -6.77 -1.62
N HIS A 66 -0.78 -6.88 -0.39
CA HIS A 66 -0.26 -8.13 0.14
C HIS A 66 -1.34 -8.82 0.97
N ASP A 67 -1.26 -10.13 1.03
CA ASP A 67 -2.07 -10.96 1.88
C ASP A 67 -1.18 -11.89 2.69
N HIS A 68 -1.71 -12.34 3.82
CA HIS A 68 -1.07 -13.37 4.60
C HIS A 68 -2.08 -14.42 5.01
N GLU A 69 -1.81 -15.66 4.65
CA GLU A 69 -2.70 -16.78 4.96
C GLU A 69 -2.58 -17.26 6.42
N GLN A 70 -1.51 -16.92 7.18
CA GLN A 70 -1.38 -17.34 8.58
C GLN A 70 -0.47 -16.42 9.44
N ALA A 71 -1.03 -15.39 10.10
CA ALA A 71 -0.27 -14.56 11.04
C ALA A 71 0.08 -15.33 12.34
N MET A 72 1.14 -16.14 12.24
CA MET A 72 2.19 -16.50 13.20
C MET A 72 1.82 -16.76 14.68
N THR A 73 1.82 -18.04 15.04
CA THR A 73 1.98 -18.59 16.39
C THR A 73 3.40 -18.34 16.91
N GLN A 74 3.77 -17.11 17.28
CA GLN A 74 5.08 -16.86 17.94
C GLN A 74 5.16 -15.48 18.61
N THR A 75 4.58 -15.32 19.81
CA THR A 75 5.07 -14.36 20.83
C THR A 75 4.68 -14.78 22.26
N LEU A 76 4.87 -16.06 22.61
CA LEU A 76 4.79 -16.51 24.01
C LEU A 76 5.89 -17.55 24.27
N GLU A 77 7.15 -17.15 24.12
CA GLU A 77 8.25 -17.72 24.89
C GLU A 77 8.88 -16.56 25.66
N LYS A 78 8.37 -16.38 26.87
CA LYS A 78 9.01 -15.62 27.94
C LYS A 78 10.05 -16.51 28.60
#